data_AF-A0A954MW50-F1
#
_entry.id   AF-A0A954MW50-F1
#
_cell.length_a   1.000
_cell.length_b   1.000
_cell.length_c   1.000
_cell.angle_alpha   90.00
_cell.angle_beta   90.00
_cell.angle_gamma   90.00
#
_symmetry.space_group_name_H-M   'P 1'
#
loop_
_entity.id
_entity.type
_entity.pdbx_description
1 polymer ?
#
loop_
_entity_poly.entity_id
_entity_poly.type
_entity_poly.pdbx_seq_one_letter_code
_entity_poly.pdbx_strand_id
1 'polypeptide(L)'
;MGTAWAWIIGYAVLQLALSKRAYETPVVLRDGRLAVLVKNEQLETREGEKIEIPMGEHVSTYSTRLYASYLPPTDDKTSFYFGQDWESRIMAHIDEQSSSVWYAIQENAKEGSMFLQGFSYPDGKEVGYIGKKGFQETKPQGDELFDLPTGYNSFLYMVSPTGIHSRQLSLNGLYQGYLQKTRGQQEGELVLAPWNQPLLRIDLRERTVVELLPGEKVCSVYPVSDYIPQIPIQAGNSVTEADYRHSVIIRTDRDLVKFPVKDGKISKTGLLRVTIPEEVRGKHLGWHRFPNGSGLVFARGDLDSSKRNREYVFYRHDRSGKIGSAERMSYLEDSSQGWGEAGFVAIFPSVILVPCVIMLASSDTYEEILIRQLLPISPAVGCLCGLMMVIHGRRRRLSGVELTCWGLFGILFGVLGLLGYLTHRIRPEKVPCPSCGRREFHREESCLKCGQEFPASTTTGLEILA
;
A
#
# COMPACT_ATOMS: atom_id res chain seq x y z
N MET A 1 34.18 -13.84 -9.22
CA MET A 1 32.84 -13.94 -9.86
C MET A 1 31.93 -14.97 -9.17
N GLY A 2 32.39 -16.17 -8.77
CA GLY A 2 31.51 -17.22 -8.23
C GLY A 2 30.70 -16.89 -6.96
N THR A 3 31.22 -16.07 -6.03
CA THR A 3 30.52 -15.74 -4.78
C THR A 3 29.39 -14.73 -4.97
N ALA A 4 29.52 -13.77 -5.89
CA ALA A 4 28.44 -12.84 -6.23
C ALA A 4 27.26 -13.59 -6.88
N TRP A 5 27.54 -14.58 -7.74
CA TRP A 5 26.52 -15.43 -8.33
C TRP A 5 25.81 -16.31 -7.30
N ALA A 6 26.54 -16.88 -6.32
CA ALA A 6 25.92 -17.67 -5.26
C ALA A 6 24.90 -16.87 -4.43
N TRP A 7 25.10 -15.56 -4.25
CA TRP A 7 24.17 -14.69 -3.54
C TRP A 7 23.00 -14.23 -4.39
N ILE A 8 23.23 -13.87 -5.66
CA ILE A 8 22.13 -13.61 -6.60
C ILE A 8 21.24 -14.84 -6.72
N ILE A 9 21.84 -16.04 -6.78
CA ILE A 9 21.12 -17.31 -6.79
C ILE A 9 20.44 -17.57 -5.44
N GLY A 10 21.11 -17.39 -4.31
CA GLY A 10 20.50 -17.59 -2.98
C GLY A 10 19.33 -16.66 -2.70
N TYR A 11 19.44 -15.39 -3.10
CA TYR A 11 18.36 -14.42 -3.04
C TYR A 11 17.26 -14.73 -4.06
N ALA A 12 17.60 -15.08 -5.30
CA ALA A 12 16.61 -15.52 -6.28
C ALA A 12 15.87 -16.77 -5.79
N VAL A 13 16.56 -17.71 -5.12
CA VAL A 13 15.95 -18.90 -4.51
C VAL A 13 15.07 -18.52 -3.31
N LEU A 14 15.48 -17.57 -2.47
CA LEU A 14 14.66 -17.08 -1.36
C LEU A 14 13.43 -16.32 -1.86
N GLN A 15 13.58 -15.45 -2.85
CA GLN A 15 12.47 -14.76 -3.52
C GLN A 15 11.57 -15.74 -4.25
N LEU A 16 12.12 -16.74 -4.93
CA LEU A 16 11.34 -17.83 -5.52
C LEU A 16 10.65 -18.67 -4.44
N ALA A 17 11.24 -18.85 -3.25
CA ALA A 17 10.61 -19.57 -2.14
C ALA A 17 9.51 -18.74 -1.46
N LEU A 18 9.70 -17.42 -1.33
CA LEU A 18 8.71 -16.50 -0.77
C LEU A 18 7.58 -16.21 -1.76
N SER A 19 7.87 -15.96 -3.04
CA SER A 19 6.89 -15.82 -4.13
C SER A 19 6.15 -17.10 -4.48
N LYS A 20 6.68 -18.27 -4.06
CA LYS A 20 5.96 -19.55 -4.14
C LYS A 20 4.87 -19.70 -3.10
N ARG A 21 4.79 -18.82 -2.08
CA ARG A 21 3.64 -18.84 -1.18
C ARG A 21 2.46 -18.23 -1.91
N ALA A 22 1.49 -19.09 -2.22
CA ALA A 22 0.23 -18.65 -2.79
C ALA A 22 -0.47 -17.76 -1.76
N TYR A 23 -0.71 -16.51 -2.11
CA TYR A 23 -1.69 -15.72 -1.41
C TYR A 23 -3.06 -16.07 -1.98
N GLU A 24 -4.03 -16.14 -1.08
CA GLU A 24 -5.43 -16.43 -1.40
C GLU A 24 -6.23 -15.15 -1.27
N THR A 25 -6.87 -14.72 -2.35
CA THR A 25 -7.81 -13.60 -2.29
C THR A 25 -9.22 -14.11 -2.56
N PRO A 26 -10.19 -13.89 -1.64
CA PRO A 26 -11.57 -14.22 -1.93
C PRO A 26 -12.06 -13.37 -3.11
N VAL A 27 -12.63 -14.04 -4.11
CA VAL A 27 -13.30 -13.41 -5.24
C VAL A 27 -14.74 -13.88 -5.31
N VAL A 28 -15.58 -13.03 -5.90
CA VAL A 28 -16.98 -13.34 -6.11
C VAL A 28 -17.21 -13.43 -7.61
N LEU A 29 -17.68 -14.60 -8.05
CA LEU A 29 -18.03 -14.84 -9.45
C LEU A 29 -19.34 -14.12 -9.80
N ARG A 30 -19.58 -13.91 -11.10
CA ARG A 30 -20.76 -13.19 -11.61
C ARG A 30 -22.10 -13.87 -11.23
N ASP A 31 -22.10 -15.19 -11.12
CA ASP A 31 -23.22 -16.01 -10.67
C ASP A 31 -23.40 -15.97 -9.14
N GLY A 32 -22.50 -15.29 -8.44
CA GLY A 32 -22.47 -15.14 -7.00
C GLY A 32 -21.80 -16.28 -6.24
N ARG A 33 -21.22 -17.28 -6.90
CA ARG A 33 -20.37 -18.25 -6.23
C ARG A 33 -19.11 -17.58 -5.67
N LEU A 34 -18.64 -18.10 -4.54
CA LEU A 34 -17.39 -17.67 -3.92
C LEU A 34 -16.27 -18.54 -4.47
N ALA A 35 -15.17 -17.91 -4.85
CA ALA A 35 -13.97 -18.59 -5.27
C ALA A 35 -12.74 -17.93 -4.66
N VAL A 36 -11.60 -18.58 -4.79
CA VAL A 36 -10.33 -18.16 -4.23
C VAL A 36 -9.38 -17.96 -5.39
N LEU A 37 -8.82 -16.76 -5.51
CA LEU A 37 -7.71 -16.52 -6.42
C LEU A 37 -6.43 -16.99 -5.75
N VAL A 38 -5.92 -18.12 -6.24
CA VAL A 38 -4.66 -18.72 -5.81
C VAL A 38 -3.61 -18.29 -6.84
N LYS A 39 -2.72 -17.38 -6.44
CA LYS A 39 -1.50 -17.02 -7.20
C LYS A 39 -1.75 -16.51 -8.64
N ASN A 40 -2.46 -15.39 -8.80
CA ASN A 40 -2.60 -14.62 -10.06
C ASN A 40 -3.05 -15.36 -11.34
N GLU A 41 -3.25 -16.68 -11.33
CA GLU A 41 -3.42 -17.48 -12.56
C GLU A 41 -4.43 -18.62 -12.40
N GLN A 42 -4.77 -19.06 -11.18
CA GLN A 42 -5.74 -20.14 -10.97
C GLN A 42 -6.82 -19.71 -9.96
N LEU A 43 -8.09 -19.86 -10.37
CA LEU A 43 -9.22 -19.79 -9.47
C LEU A 43 -9.56 -21.19 -8.99
N GLU A 44 -9.73 -21.33 -7.69
CA GLU A 44 -10.18 -22.58 -7.09
C GLU A 44 -11.45 -22.29 -6.27
N THR A 45 -12.47 -23.15 -6.37
CA THR A 45 -13.58 -23.10 -5.43
C THR A 45 -13.12 -23.58 -4.05
N ARG A 46 -13.99 -23.44 -3.05
CA ARG A 46 -13.76 -23.98 -1.72
C ARG A 46 -13.52 -25.50 -1.73
N GLU A 47 -14.14 -26.20 -2.66
CA GLU A 47 -14.02 -27.65 -2.85
C GLU A 47 -12.72 -28.05 -3.58
N GLY A 48 -11.88 -27.08 -3.95
CA GLY A 48 -10.67 -27.31 -4.74
C GLY A 48 -10.94 -27.53 -6.23
N GLU A 49 -12.16 -27.23 -6.70
CA GLU A 49 -12.47 -27.28 -8.12
C GLU A 49 -11.74 -26.14 -8.83
N LYS A 50 -10.86 -26.49 -9.76
CA LYS A 50 -10.17 -25.51 -10.60
C LYS A 50 -11.19 -24.91 -11.57
N ILE A 51 -11.43 -23.61 -11.41
CA ILE A 51 -12.25 -22.84 -12.34
C ILE A 51 -11.33 -22.33 -13.43
N GLU A 52 -11.36 -22.98 -14.59
CA GLU A 52 -10.85 -22.34 -15.80
C GLU A 52 -11.74 -21.15 -16.11
N ILE A 53 -11.18 -19.93 -16.01
CA ILE A 53 -11.86 -18.74 -16.50
C ILE A 53 -11.78 -18.84 -18.02
N PRO A 54 -12.90 -19.04 -18.75
CA PRO A 54 -12.85 -19.07 -20.20
C PRO A 54 -12.19 -17.79 -20.71
N MET A 55 -11.33 -17.91 -21.72
CA MET A 55 -10.62 -16.76 -22.26
C MET A 55 -11.63 -15.70 -22.73
N GLY A 56 -11.67 -14.55 -22.03
CA GLY A 56 -12.64 -13.47 -22.26
C GLY A 56 -13.75 -13.35 -21.21
N GLU A 57 -13.88 -14.28 -20.27
CA GLU A 57 -14.75 -14.08 -19.10
C GLU A 57 -14.05 -13.20 -18.05
N HIS A 58 -14.85 -12.36 -17.41
CA HIS A 58 -14.39 -11.38 -16.43
C HIS A 58 -14.69 -11.88 -15.03
N VAL A 59 -13.65 -11.93 -14.20
CA VAL A 59 -13.80 -12.18 -12.77
C VAL A 59 -13.65 -10.87 -12.04
N SER A 60 -14.69 -10.54 -11.26
CA SER A 60 -14.63 -9.34 -10.45
C SER A 60 -13.85 -9.62 -9.18
N THR A 61 -12.68 -9.01 -9.09
CA THR A 61 -11.96 -8.86 -7.81
C THR A 61 -12.43 -7.60 -7.06
N TYR A 62 -13.40 -6.86 -7.63
CA TYR A 62 -13.82 -5.57 -7.09
C TYR A 62 -14.75 -5.77 -5.90
N SER A 63 -14.14 -5.84 -4.72
CA SER A 63 -14.84 -5.63 -3.46
C SER A 63 -14.65 -4.18 -3.01
N THR A 64 -15.73 -3.41 -2.87
CA THR A 64 -15.65 -2.14 -2.14
C THR A 64 -15.48 -2.48 -0.66
N ARG A 65 -14.31 -2.17 -0.10
CA ARG A 65 -14.04 -2.35 1.32
C ARG A 65 -14.70 -1.22 2.10
N LEU A 66 -15.71 -1.58 2.88
CA LEU A 66 -16.47 -0.70 3.77
C LEU A 66 -15.84 -0.71 5.18
N TYR A 67 -14.90 0.18 5.43
CA TYR A 67 -14.24 0.29 6.74
C TYR A 67 -15.22 0.82 7.79
N ALA A 68 -15.15 0.34 9.03
CA ALA A 68 -15.78 1.04 10.16
C ALA A 68 -14.82 2.19 10.51
N SER A 69 -15.08 3.42 10.05
CA SER A 69 -14.13 4.53 10.30
C SER A 69 -14.02 4.82 11.80
N TYR A 70 -15.16 4.81 12.50
CA TYR A 70 -15.49 3.94 13.62
C TYR A 70 -14.44 3.42 14.61
N LEU A 71 -13.64 2.46 14.16
CA LEU A 71 -12.78 1.76 15.09
C LEU A 71 -11.80 2.83 15.61
N PRO A 72 -11.85 3.23 16.91
CA PRO A 72 -10.70 3.91 17.48
C PRO A 72 -9.51 3.06 17.08
N PRO A 73 -8.37 3.66 16.68
CA PRO A 73 -7.20 2.87 16.32
C PRO A 73 -7.11 1.79 17.39
N THR A 74 -7.41 0.55 17.00
CA THR A 74 -7.24 -0.57 17.90
C THR A 74 -5.80 -0.43 18.37
N ASP A 75 -5.47 -0.78 19.61
CA ASP A 75 -4.12 -0.57 20.17
C ASP A 75 -2.95 -1.06 19.26
N ASP A 76 -3.26 -1.79 18.19
CA ASP A 76 -2.54 -1.78 16.92
C ASP A 76 -2.06 -0.38 16.47
N LYS A 77 -0.82 -0.12 16.87
CA LYS A 77 0.11 0.95 16.48
C LYS A 77 0.33 1.13 14.96
N THR A 78 -0.49 0.51 14.12
CA THR A 78 -0.43 0.58 12.65
C THR A 78 -1.25 1.71 12.05
N SER A 79 -1.85 2.59 12.86
CA SER A 79 -2.29 3.90 12.36
C SER A 79 -1.09 4.59 11.73
N PHE A 80 -1.09 4.67 10.40
CA PHE A 80 -0.07 5.40 9.64
C PHE A 80 -0.07 6.85 10.11
N TYR A 81 0.97 7.22 10.87
CA TYR A 81 1.20 8.59 11.32
C TYR A 81 1.76 9.40 10.14
N PHE A 82 0.91 9.75 9.17
CA PHE A 82 1.20 10.89 8.32
C PHE A 82 1.23 12.12 9.24
N GLY A 83 2.21 13.02 9.14
CA GLY A 83 2.14 14.26 9.90
C GLY A 83 0.83 15.00 9.57
N GLN A 84 0.17 15.63 10.54
CA GLN A 84 -0.91 16.60 10.22
C GLN A 84 -0.26 17.89 9.73
N ASP A 85 0.42 17.82 8.60
CA ASP A 85 0.84 19.01 7.86
C ASP A 85 -0.39 19.82 7.42
N TRP A 86 -0.16 20.99 6.84
CA TRP A 86 -1.25 21.85 6.40
C TRP A 86 -1.97 21.26 5.18
N GLU A 87 -1.22 20.59 4.31
CA GLU A 87 -1.70 19.96 3.09
C GLU A 87 -2.72 18.86 3.34
N SER A 88 -2.54 18.05 4.39
CA SER A 88 -3.49 16.99 4.78
C SER A 88 -4.82 17.48 5.34
N ARG A 89 -4.95 18.80 5.61
CA ARG A 89 -6.14 19.41 6.22
C ARG A 89 -7.05 20.11 5.23
N ILE A 90 -6.63 20.18 3.96
CA ILE A 90 -7.37 20.88 2.92
C ILE A 90 -7.74 19.90 1.83
N MET A 91 -9.01 19.90 1.44
CA MET A 91 -9.49 19.18 0.27
C MET A 91 -10.26 20.13 -0.64
N ALA A 92 -9.87 20.18 -1.92
CA ALA A 92 -10.50 21.05 -2.91
C ALA A 92 -11.61 20.32 -3.67
N HIS A 93 -12.73 21.01 -3.86
CA HIS A 93 -13.88 20.63 -4.67
C HIS A 93 -14.13 21.72 -5.70
N ILE A 94 -14.21 21.34 -6.97
CA ILE A 94 -14.47 22.28 -8.05
C ILE A 94 -15.91 22.05 -8.51
N ASP A 95 -16.72 23.10 -8.47
CA ASP A 95 -17.99 23.12 -9.19
C ASP A 95 -17.74 23.76 -10.56
N GLU A 96 -17.68 22.91 -11.59
CA GLU A 96 -17.41 23.35 -12.96
C GLU A 96 -18.53 24.26 -13.51
N GLN A 97 -19.74 24.23 -12.93
CA GLN A 97 -20.86 25.04 -13.38
C GLN A 97 -20.96 26.39 -12.67
N SER A 98 -20.55 26.49 -11.40
CA SER A 98 -20.67 27.73 -10.61
C SER A 98 -19.42 28.62 -10.66
N SER A 99 -18.40 28.26 -11.46
CA SER A 99 -17.09 28.92 -11.49
C SER A 99 -16.52 29.13 -10.08
N SER A 100 -16.80 28.22 -9.14
CA SER A 100 -16.34 28.35 -7.76
C SER A 100 -15.56 27.10 -7.35
N VAL A 101 -14.52 27.31 -6.54
CA VAL A 101 -13.74 26.26 -5.91
C VAL A 101 -14.00 26.31 -4.41
N TRP A 102 -14.44 25.21 -3.84
CA TRP A 102 -14.70 25.04 -2.42
C TRP A 102 -13.59 24.22 -1.77
N TYR A 103 -13.02 24.71 -0.69
CA TYR A 103 -12.04 24.00 0.10
C TYR A 103 -12.69 23.53 1.41
N ALA A 104 -12.76 22.22 1.62
CA ALA A 104 -12.98 21.66 2.95
C ALA A 104 -11.71 21.86 3.76
N ILE A 105 -11.81 22.53 4.92
CA ILE A 105 -10.68 22.91 5.76
C ILE A 105 -10.91 22.33 7.15
N GLN A 106 -10.01 21.44 7.58
CA GLN A 106 -9.95 20.96 8.96
C GLN A 106 -9.24 22.00 9.84
N GLU A 107 -9.90 22.44 10.90
CA GLU A 107 -9.34 23.41 11.83
C GLU A 107 -8.35 22.76 12.79
N ASN A 108 -7.30 23.52 13.14
CA ASN A 108 -6.14 23.08 13.93
C ASN A 108 -6.47 22.75 15.41
N ALA A 109 -7.74 22.84 15.80
CA ALA A 109 -8.16 22.55 17.16
C ALA A 109 -8.11 21.03 17.41
N LYS A 110 -7.73 20.66 18.63
CA LYS A 110 -7.65 19.27 19.14
C LYS A 110 -8.94 18.45 18.97
N GLU A 111 -10.00 19.04 18.44
CA GLU A 111 -11.36 18.51 18.36
C GLU A 111 -11.78 18.17 16.92
N GLY A 112 -10.89 18.32 15.94
CA GLY A 112 -11.14 17.81 14.60
C GLY A 112 -12.29 18.49 13.85
N SER A 113 -12.69 19.71 14.16
CA SER A 113 -13.79 20.36 13.43
C SER A 113 -13.40 20.76 11.99
N MET A 114 -14.38 20.90 11.08
CA MET A 114 -14.16 21.42 9.72
C MET A 114 -15.27 22.36 9.24
N PHE A 115 -14.97 23.09 8.17
CA PHE A 115 -15.92 23.90 7.41
C PHE A 115 -15.52 23.87 5.93
N LEU A 116 -16.36 24.43 5.05
CA LEU A 116 -15.98 24.69 3.66
C LEU A 116 -15.82 26.19 3.43
N GLN A 117 -14.84 26.58 2.62
CA GLN A 117 -14.61 27.96 2.18
C GLN A 117 -14.59 28.02 0.66
N GLY A 118 -15.45 28.85 0.07
CA GLY A 118 -15.60 28.99 -1.36
C GLY A 118 -14.82 30.18 -1.89
N PHE A 119 -14.21 30.03 -3.06
CA PHE A 119 -13.58 31.10 -3.82
C PHE A 119 -14.08 31.08 -5.26
N SER A 120 -14.32 32.25 -5.84
CA SER A 120 -14.66 32.37 -7.25
C SER A 120 -13.42 32.21 -8.10
N TYR A 121 -13.59 31.56 -9.24
CA TYR A 121 -12.58 31.38 -10.27
C TYR A 121 -13.01 32.20 -11.50
N PRO A 122 -12.13 33.04 -12.10
CA PRO A 122 -10.68 33.09 -11.88
C PRO A 122 -10.18 34.17 -10.91
N ASP A 123 -11.05 35.05 -10.40
CA ASP A 123 -10.64 36.24 -9.66
C ASP A 123 -10.19 35.98 -8.21
N GLY A 124 -10.38 34.74 -7.71
CA GLY A 124 -9.90 34.29 -6.41
C GLY A 124 -10.61 34.97 -5.24
N LYS A 125 -11.75 35.63 -5.47
CA LYS A 125 -12.49 36.30 -4.40
C LYS A 125 -13.22 35.29 -3.56
N GLU A 126 -13.28 35.53 -2.27
CA GLU A 126 -14.06 34.71 -1.36
C GLU A 126 -15.56 34.79 -1.70
N VAL A 127 -16.19 33.62 -1.86
CA VAL A 127 -17.62 33.48 -2.09
C VAL A 127 -18.36 33.38 -0.75
N GLY A 128 -17.74 32.79 0.26
CA GLY A 128 -18.28 32.61 1.60
C GLY A 128 -17.91 31.25 2.19
N TYR A 129 -18.67 30.81 3.18
CA TYR A 129 -18.41 29.61 3.96
C TYR A 129 -19.65 28.72 4.03
N ILE A 130 -19.45 27.41 4.21
CA ILE A 130 -20.52 26.46 4.53
C ILE A 130 -20.16 25.73 5.83
N GLY A 131 -21.06 25.83 6.81
CA GLY A 131 -21.05 25.05 8.06
C GLY A 131 -22.33 24.22 8.20
N LYS A 132 -22.60 23.67 9.39
CA LYS A 132 -23.82 22.89 9.70
C LYS A 132 -25.12 23.63 9.39
N LYS A 133 -25.12 24.97 9.49
CA LYS A 133 -26.29 25.83 9.22
C LYS A 133 -26.47 26.17 7.73
N GLY A 134 -25.60 25.67 6.85
CA GLY A 134 -25.58 26.01 5.43
C GLY A 134 -24.60 27.15 5.12
N PHE A 135 -24.89 27.88 4.05
CA PHE A 135 -24.06 28.97 3.56
C PHE A 135 -24.15 30.23 4.41
N GLN A 136 -23.01 30.88 4.60
CA GLN A 136 -22.87 32.14 5.32
C GLN A 136 -21.70 32.96 4.78
N GLU A 137 -21.78 34.29 4.88
CA GLU A 137 -20.71 35.20 4.44
C GLU A 137 -19.52 35.23 5.40
N THR A 138 -19.72 34.85 6.66
CA THR A 138 -18.70 34.84 7.70
C THR A 138 -18.29 33.42 8.07
N LYS A 139 -17.04 33.24 8.51
CA LYS A 139 -16.52 31.92 8.90
C LYS A 139 -17.35 31.31 10.06
N PRO A 140 -17.87 30.07 9.93
CA PRO A 140 -18.59 29.40 11.02
C PRO A 140 -17.71 29.24 12.26
N GLN A 141 -18.32 29.32 13.44
CA GLN A 141 -17.64 29.21 14.73
C GLN A 141 -18.29 28.15 15.61
N GLY A 142 -17.50 27.53 16.49
CA GLY A 142 -18.01 26.64 17.54
C GLY A 142 -18.88 25.50 17.01
N ASP A 143 -20.15 25.48 17.42
CA ASP A 143 -21.13 24.44 17.08
C ASP A 143 -21.64 24.50 15.63
N GLU A 144 -21.28 25.55 14.88
CA GLU A 144 -21.59 25.69 13.45
C GLU A 144 -20.64 24.90 12.55
N LEU A 145 -19.49 24.47 13.07
CA LEU A 145 -18.51 23.64 12.36
C LEU A 145 -18.99 22.19 12.28
N PHE A 146 -18.66 21.48 11.20
CA PHE A 146 -18.85 20.03 11.13
C PHE A 146 -17.88 19.34 12.09
N ASP A 147 -18.34 18.33 12.83
CA ASP A 147 -17.46 17.62 13.76
C ASP A 147 -16.76 16.51 12.97
N LEU A 148 -15.42 16.46 13.02
CA LEU A 148 -14.69 15.30 12.53
C LEU A 148 -14.14 14.51 13.70
N PRO A 149 -14.17 13.18 13.60
CA PRO A 149 -13.55 12.36 14.61
C PRO A 149 -12.05 12.62 14.59
N THR A 150 -11.48 12.69 15.80
CA THR A 150 -10.05 12.80 16.01
C THR A 150 -9.37 11.52 15.51
N GLY A 151 -8.67 11.61 14.37
CA GLY A 151 -7.96 10.49 13.76
C GLY A 151 -7.61 10.74 12.30
N TYR A 152 -6.39 10.37 11.90
CA TYR A 152 -5.74 10.75 10.63
C TYR A 152 -6.48 10.40 9.33
N ASN A 153 -7.40 9.44 9.38
CA ASN A 153 -8.06 8.92 8.18
C ASN A 153 -9.47 9.49 7.96
N SER A 154 -10.07 10.14 8.96
CA SER A 154 -11.45 10.57 8.83
C SER A 154 -11.60 11.57 7.70
N PHE A 155 -10.75 12.60 7.64
CA PHE A 155 -10.78 13.65 6.60
C PHE A 155 -10.72 13.08 5.17
N LEU A 156 -9.88 12.06 4.94
CA LEU A 156 -9.75 11.41 3.63
C LEU A 156 -10.94 10.53 3.24
N TYR A 157 -11.71 10.01 4.21
CA TYR A 157 -12.85 9.12 3.95
C TYR A 157 -14.22 9.81 4.04
N MET A 158 -14.27 11.07 4.50
CA MET A 158 -15.54 11.79 4.72
C MET A 158 -16.02 12.58 3.52
N VAL A 159 -15.22 12.66 2.45
CA VAL A 159 -15.44 13.71 1.45
C VAL A 159 -15.26 13.12 0.05
N SER A 160 -16.38 13.04 -0.66
CA SER A 160 -16.57 12.65 -2.07
C SER A 160 -16.96 11.19 -2.34
N PRO A 161 -18.15 10.95 -2.94
CA PRO A 161 -18.53 9.69 -3.57
C PRO A 161 -17.76 9.37 -4.84
N THR A 162 -16.61 10.00 -5.10
CA THR A 162 -15.82 9.66 -6.27
C THR A 162 -14.86 8.50 -6.02
N GLY A 163 -14.59 8.09 -4.77
CA GLY A 163 -13.68 6.97 -4.51
C GLY A 163 -12.28 7.22 -5.08
N ILE A 164 -12.06 8.47 -5.51
CA ILE A 164 -10.76 9.03 -5.76
C ILE A 164 -10.21 9.12 -4.36
N HIS A 165 -9.47 8.08 -3.96
CA HIS A 165 -8.40 8.29 -3.01
C HIS A 165 -7.67 9.53 -3.53
N SER A 166 -7.94 10.68 -2.94
CA SER A 166 -6.98 11.76 -2.87
C SER A 166 -5.86 11.28 -1.94
N ARG A 167 -5.22 10.13 -2.26
CA ARG A 167 -3.77 10.13 -2.20
C ARG A 167 -3.44 11.39 -2.95
N GLN A 168 -2.78 12.29 -2.23
CA GLN A 168 -2.52 13.68 -2.55
C GLN A 168 -2.51 13.92 -4.06
N LEU A 169 -2.77 15.15 -4.48
CA LEU A 169 -2.07 15.67 -5.65
C LEU A 169 -0.54 15.47 -5.45
N SER A 170 -0.06 14.23 -5.56
CA SER A 170 1.32 13.91 -5.81
C SER A 170 1.52 14.55 -7.15
N LEU A 171 2.39 15.53 -7.17
CA LEU A 171 2.82 16.28 -8.34
C LEU A 171 3.31 15.37 -9.50
N ASN A 172 3.30 14.05 -9.32
CA ASN A 172 3.56 13.03 -10.31
C ASN A 172 2.32 12.81 -11.20
N GLY A 173 2.26 13.53 -12.32
CA GLY A 173 1.14 13.63 -13.28
C GLY A 173 0.59 12.35 -13.93
N LEU A 174 0.94 11.14 -13.47
CA LEU A 174 0.41 9.87 -14.02
C LEU A 174 -1.05 9.61 -13.65
N TYR A 175 -1.57 10.17 -12.54
CA TYR A 175 -2.98 10.04 -12.16
C TYR A 175 -3.89 11.16 -12.68
N GLN A 176 -3.34 12.24 -13.27
CA GLN A 176 -4.15 13.33 -13.83
C GLN A 176 -5.07 12.85 -14.97
N GLY A 177 -4.66 11.85 -15.74
CA GLY A 177 -5.47 11.29 -16.83
C GLY A 177 -6.73 10.55 -16.36
N TYR A 178 -6.72 9.97 -15.15
CA TYR A 178 -7.89 9.31 -14.57
C TYR A 178 -8.85 10.36 -13.97
N LEU A 179 -8.28 11.36 -13.27
CA LEU A 179 -9.03 12.46 -12.68
C LEU A 179 -9.74 13.34 -13.72
N GLN A 180 -9.11 13.59 -14.87
CA GLN A 180 -9.72 14.41 -15.92
C GLN A 180 -10.95 13.76 -16.57
N LYS A 181 -11.07 12.43 -16.55
CA LYS A 181 -12.19 11.72 -17.16
C LYS A 181 -13.39 11.60 -16.22
N THR A 182 -13.16 11.23 -14.95
CA THR A 182 -14.22 11.18 -13.93
C THR A 182 -14.76 12.54 -13.48
N ARG A 183 -14.16 13.66 -13.94
CA ARG A 183 -14.61 15.03 -13.63
C ARG A 183 -16.04 15.34 -14.10
N GLY A 184 -16.52 14.64 -15.13
CA GLY A 184 -17.76 15.02 -15.81
C GLY A 184 -19.09 14.64 -15.16
N GLN A 185 -19.15 13.99 -13.98
CA GLN A 185 -20.43 13.38 -13.55
C GLN A 185 -20.88 13.57 -12.09
N GLN A 186 -20.12 14.21 -11.21
CA GLN A 186 -20.64 14.56 -9.88
C GLN A 186 -20.61 16.09 -9.69
N GLU A 187 -21.64 16.71 -10.27
CA GLU A 187 -21.86 18.15 -10.27
C GLU A 187 -22.29 18.62 -8.88
N GLY A 188 -21.45 19.40 -8.20
CA GLY A 188 -21.82 20.27 -7.09
C GLY A 188 -22.28 19.63 -5.78
N GLU A 189 -22.68 18.36 -5.71
CA GLU A 189 -23.09 17.71 -4.46
C GLU A 189 -21.91 17.00 -3.77
N LEU A 190 -21.61 17.43 -2.54
CA LEU A 190 -20.72 16.77 -1.61
C LEU A 190 -21.53 16.00 -0.57
N VAL A 191 -21.15 14.77 -0.25
CA VAL A 191 -21.70 14.05 0.91
C VAL A 191 -20.66 14.00 2.00
N LEU A 192 -21.01 14.57 3.14
CA LEU A 192 -20.25 14.50 4.37
C LEU A 192 -20.88 13.48 5.31
N ALA A 193 -20.08 12.54 5.79
CA ALA A 193 -20.44 11.69 6.93
C ALA A 193 -19.59 12.07 8.15
N PRO A 194 -19.92 13.20 8.82
CA PRO A 194 -19.29 13.49 10.09
C PRO A 194 -19.63 12.39 11.09
N TRP A 195 -18.64 12.02 11.90
CA TRP A 195 -18.77 10.95 12.88
C TRP A 195 -19.78 11.30 13.97
N ASN A 196 -20.56 10.31 14.44
CA ASN A 196 -21.63 10.49 15.43
C ASN A 196 -22.69 11.54 15.04
N GLN A 197 -22.69 12.01 13.79
CA GLN A 197 -23.67 12.94 13.27
C GLN A 197 -24.55 12.26 12.22
N PRO A 198 -25.73 12.82 11.94
CA PRO A 198 -26.49 12.47 10.76
C PRO A 198 -25.64 12.60 9.49
N LEU A 199 -25.90 11.75 8.50
CA LEU A 199 -25.31 11.92 7.18
C LEU A 199 -25.74 13.27 6.60
N LEU A 200 -24.80 14.12 6.22
CA LEU A 200 -25.08 15.43 5.64
C LEU A 200 -24.80 15.40 4.13
N ARG A 201 -25.72 15.93 3.35
CA ARG A 201 -25.53 16.27 1.95
C ARG A 201 -25.36 17.77 1.84
N ILE A 202 -24.23 18.18 1.31
CA ILE A 202 -23.89 19.56 1.01
C ILE A 202 -24.02 19.75 -0.50
N ASP A 203 -25.04 20.48 -0.93
CA ASP A 203 -25.12 20.94 -2.31
C ASP A 203 -24.31 22.24 -2.40
N LEU A 204 -23.10 22.20 -2.98
CA LEU A 204 -22.19 23.34 -3.12
C LEU A 204 -22.72 24.38 -4.09
N ARG A 205 -23.58 23.97 -5.03
CA ARG A 205 -24.18 24.85 -6.03
C ARG A 205 -25.33 25.64 -5.42
N GLU A 206 -26.26 24.93 -4.79
CA GLU A 206 -27.39 25.53 -4.07
C GLU A 206 -26.96 26.10 -2.71
N ARG A 207 -25.74 25.76 -2.27
CA ARG A 207 -25.11 26.13 -1.01
C ARG A 207 -25.97 25.74 0.20
N THR A 208 -26.58 24.56 0.12
CA THR A 208 -27.47 24.01 1.15
C THR A 208 -26.86 22.81 1.84
N VAL A 209 -27.26 22.59 3.10
CA VAL A 209 -26.89 21.40 3.89
C VAL A 209 -28.18 20.70 4.31
N VAL A 210 -28.28 19.41 3.99
CA VAL A 210 -29.49 18.60 4.25
C VAL A 210 -29.09 17.29 4.90
N GLU A 211 -29.79 16.89 5.95
CA GLU A 211 -29.63 15.56 6.54
C GLU A 211 -30.25 14.48 5.63
N LEU A 212 -29.46 13.47 5.27
CA LEU A 212 -29.91 12.31 4.49
C LEU A 212 -30.36 11.14 5.35
N LEU A 213 -29.76 10.98 6.54
CA LEU A 213 -30.06 9.91 7.50
C LEU A 213 -30.23 10.50 8.90
N PRO A 214 -31.39 11.12 9.21
CA PRO A 214 -31.62 11.75 10.50
C PRO A 214 -31.60 10.72 11.63
N GLY A 215 -30.82 10.99 12.68
CA GLY A 215 -30.74 10.17 13.89
C GLY A 215 -29.92 8.88 13.80
N GLU A 216 -29.36 8.55 12.63
CA GLU A 216 -28.48 7.39 12.48
C GLU A 216 -27.01 7.80 12.54
N LYS A 217 -26.22 7.06 13.34
CA LYS A 217 -24.77 7.23 13.38
C LYS A 217 -24.15 6.61 12.14
N VAL A 218 -23.53 7.44 11.32
CA VAL A 218 -22.80 6.98 10.14
C VAL A 218 -21.40 6.53 10.53
N CYS A 219 -21.04 5.35 10.06
CA CYS A 219 -19.73 4.75 10.24
C CYS A 219 -18.82 4.99 9.06
N SER A 220 -19.36 5.07 7.84
CA SER A 220 -18.58 5.32 6.63
C SER A 220 -19.46 5.44 5.39
N VAL A 221 -18.91 6.05 4.35
CA VAL A 221 -19.57 6.30 3.07
C VAL A 221 -18.65 5.81 1.97
N TYR A 222 -19.19 5.01 1.06
CA TYR A 222 -18.44 4.52 -0.09
C TYR A 222 -19.24 4.65 -1.35
N PRO A 223 -18.62 5.13 -2.42
CA PRO A 223 -19.21 4.94 -3.71
C PRO A 223 -19.08 3.49 -4.14
N VAL A 224 -20.16 3.03 -4.76
CA VAL A 224 -20.19 1.76 -5.44
C VAL A 224 -20.70 1.99 -6.85
N SER A 225 -20.11 1.25 -7.76
CA SER A 225 -20.72 1.08 -9.07
C SER A 225 -21.81 0.03 -8.96
N ASP A 226 -22.98 0.31 -9.52
CA ASP A 226 -24.03 -0.70 -9.70
C ASP A 226 -23.65 -1.75 -10.75
N TYR A 227 -22.65 -1.42 -11.56
CA TYR A 227 -22.03 -2.33 -12.50
C TYR A 227 -20.72 -2.89 -11.97
N ILE A 228 -20.56 -4.19 -12.10
CA ILE A 228 -19.26 -4.82 -11.96
C ILE A 228 -18.43 -4.40 -13.18
N PRO A 229 -17.37 -3.58 -13.03
CA PRO A 229 -16.50 -3.29 -14.16
C PRO A 229 -15.93 -4.62 -14.66
N GLN A 230 -16.21 -4.94 -15.91
CA GLN A 230 -15.58 -6.04 -16.60
C GLN A 230 -14.13 -5.63 -16.84
N ILE A 231 -13.25 -5.94 -15.89
CA ILE A 231 -11.81 -5.72 -16.08
C ILE A 231 -11.32 -6.86 -16.97
N PRO A 232 -10.87 -6.59 -18.20
CA PRO A 232 -10.17 -7.61 -18.97
C PRO A 232 -8.89 -7.94 -18.21
N ILE A 233 -8.68 -9.22 -17.89
CA ILE A 233 -7.43 -9.68 -17.25
C ILE A 233 -6.22 -9.40 -18.18
N GLN A 234 -6.45 -9.16 -19.47
CA GLN A 234 -5.42 -8.87 -20.46
C GLN A 234 -5.34 -7.37 -20.81
N ALA A 235 -4.24 -6.75 -20.35
CA ALA A 235 -3.60 -5.54 -20.85
C ALA A 235 -4.38 -4.20 -20.84
N GLY A 236 -4.00 -3.34 -19.88
CA GLY A 236 -3.61 -1.92 -20.10
C GLY A 236 -4.63 -0.91 -20.62
N ASN A 237 -5.79 -1.34 -21.09
CA ASN A 237 -6.79 -0.45 -21.68
C ASN A 237 -7.78 -0.03 -20.59
N SER A 238 -7.72 1.25 -20.24
CA SER A 238 -8.70 1.91 -19.37
C SER A 238 -10.11 1.66 -19.90
N VAL A 239 -10.95 1.01 -19.11
CA VAL A 239 -12.37 0.78 -19.42
C VAL A 239 -13.00 2.12 -19.79
N THR A 240 -13.56 2.21 -20.99
CA THR A 240 -14.27 3.42 -21.44
C THR A 240 -15.56 3.60 -20.63
N GLU A 241 -15.77 4.85 -20.23
CA GLU A 241 -16.61 5.37 -19.14
C GLU A 241 -18.13 5.29 -19.37
N ALA A 242 -18.61 4.26 -20.07
CA ALA A 242 -20.02 4.16 -20.43
C ALA A 242 -20.88 3.76 -19.21
N ASP A 243 -21.67 4.71 -18.70
CA ASP A 243 -22.82 4.53 -17.80
C ASP A 243 -22.54 3.82 -16.47
N TYR A 244 -21.52 4.29 -15.74
CA TYR A 244 -21.45 3.97 -14.32
C TYR A 244 -22.64 4.63 -13.59
N ARG A 245 -23.72 3.87 -13.39
CA ARG A 245 -24.73 4.23 -12.40
C ARG A 245 -24.07 4.14 -11.03
N HIS A 246 -23.62 5.29 -10.55
CA HIS A 246 -23.04 5.41 -9.24
C HIS A 246 -24.15 5.30 -8.20
N SER A 247 -23.88 4.53 -7.16
CA SER A 247 -24.62 4.58 -5.92
C SER A 247 -23.65 4.87 -4.79
N VAL A 248 -24.19 5.34 -3.69
CA VAL A 248 -23.44 5.51 -2.45
C VAL A 248 -23.99 4.51 -1.44
N ILE A 249 -23.09 3.72 -0.86
CA ILE A 249 -23.40 2.88 0.29
C ILE A 249 -22.93 3.60 1.53
N ILE A 250 -23.87 3.88 2.40
CA ILE A 250 -23.60 4.35 3.75
C ILE A 250 -23.69 3.18 4.70
N ARG A 251 -22.66 3.02 5.51
CA ARG A 251 -22.64 2.09 6.61
C ARG A 251 -23.01 2.84 7.88
N THR A 252 -23.99 2.33 8.60
CA THR A 252 -24.29 2.70 9.99
C THR A 252 -23.87 1.56 10.92
N ASP A 253 -24.05 1.71 12.22
CA ASP A 253 -23.71 0.66 13.19
C ASP A 253 -24.54 -0.61 12.97
N ARG A 254 -25.74 -0.45 12.40
CA ARG A 254 -26.74 -1.51 12.28
C ARG A 254 -27.03 -1.90 10.84
N ASP A 255 -26.88 -0.98 9.89
CA ASP A 255 -27.34 -1.18 8.52
C ASP A 255 -26.30 -0.74 7.49
N LEU A 256 -26.42 -1.32 6.30
CA LEU A 256 -25.84 -0.79 5.08
C LEU A 256 -26.99 -0.23 4.23
N VAL A 257 -26.96 1.07 3.94
CA VAL A 257 -28.01 1.79 3.22
C VAL A 257 -27.46 2.27 1.88
N LYS A 258 -28.07 1.82 0.79
CA LYS A 258 -27.69 2.21 -0.57
C LYS A 258 -28.57 3.35 -1.09
N PHE A 259 -27.94 4.41 -1.56
CA PHE A 259 -28.58 5.55 -2.21
C PHE A 259 -28.14 5.62 -3.68
N PRO A 260 -29.08 5.63 -4.64
CA PRO A 260 -28.73 5.86 -6.03
C PRO A 260 -28.28 7.31 -6.22
N VAL A 261 -27.29 7.50 -7.10
CA VAL A 261 -26.93 8.82 -7.62
C VAL A 261 -27.52 8.92 -9.02
N LYS A 262 -28.32 9.96 -9.26
CA LYS A 262 -28.92 10.23 -10.56
C LYS A 262 -28.67 11.69 -10.91
N ASP A 263 -28.14 11.94 -12.10
CA ASP A 263 -27.83 13.30 -12.58
C ASP A 263 -26.93 14.06 -11.58
N GLY A 264 -25.91 13.36 -11.06
CA GLY A 264 -25.00 13.88 -10.03
C GLY A 264 -25.60 13.99 -8.62
N LYS A 265 -26.91 13.78 -8.45
CA LYS A 265 -27.59 13.98 -7.16
C LYS A 265 -27.88 12.70 -6.42
N ILE A 266 -27.59 12.69 -5.11
CA ILE A 266 -27.95 11.58 -4.24
C ILE A 266 -29.46 11.65 -3.96
N SER A 267 -30.16 10.55 -4.22
CA SER A 267 -31.58 10.43 -3.86
C SER A 267 -31.80 10.67 -2.36
N LYS A 268 -32.90 11.33 -1.99
CA LYS A 268 -33.27 11.53 -0.58
C LYS A 268 -33.76 10.24 0.10
N THR A 269 -34.17 9.25 -0.69
CA THR A 269 -34.65 7.96 -0.19
C THR A 269 -33.68 6.86 -0.57
N GLY A 270 -33.16 6.15 0.43
CA GLY A 270 -32.38 4.93 0.23
C GLY A 270 -33.21 3.86 -0.46
N LEU A 271 -32.64 3.17 -1.43
CA LEU A 271 -33.33 2.13 -2.21
C LEU A 271 -33.25 0.74 -1.57
N LEU A 272 -32.20 0.49 -0.78
CA LEU A 272 -31.93 -0.82 -0.22
C LEU A 272 -31.26 -0.66 1.15
N ARG A 273 -31.82 -1.32 2.16
CA ARG A 273 -31.26 -1.40 3.50
C ARG A 273 -30.96 -2.86 3.82
N VAL A 274 -29.73 -3.14 4.23
CA VAL A 274 -29.27 -4.47 4.63
C VAL A 274 -28.83 -4.40 6.08
N THR A 275 -29.55 -5.10 6.97
CA THR A 275 -29.21 -5.08 8.40
C THR A 275 -28.00 -5.95 8.69
N ILE A 276 -26.95 -5.32 9.21
CA ILE A 276 -25.69 -5.95 9.57
C ILE A 276 -25.92 -6.93 10.74
N PRO A 277 -25.55 -8.21 10.59
CA PRO A 277 -25.64 -9.20 11.66
C PRO A 277 -24.80 -8.76 12.86
N GLU A 278 -25.31 -8.99 14.06
CA GLU A 278 -24.70 -8.48 15.29
C GLU A 278 -23.26 -8.95 15.49
N GLU A 279 -22.96 -10.21 15.13
CA GLU A 279 -21.63 -10.81 15.25
C GLU A 279 -20.53 -10.15 14.40
N VAL A 280 -20.91 -9.36 13.39
CA VAL A 280 -19.96 -8.65 12.51
C VAL A 280 -20.09 -7.13 12.55
N ARG A 281 -20.90 -6.59 13.48
CA ARG A 281 -20.89 -5.16 13.78
C ARG A 281 -19.49 -4.78 14.28
N GLY A 282 -19.00 -3.62 13.85
CA GLY A 282 -17.62 -3.19 14.12
C GLY A 282 -16.51 -3.84 13.29
N LYS A 283 -16.76 -4.92 12.54
CA LYS A 283 -15.73 -5.51 11.66
C LYS A 283 -15.56 -4.72 10.36
N HIS A 284 -14.47 -4.92 9.62
CA HIS A 284 -14.38 -4.39 8.25
C HIS A 284 -15.36 -5.14 7.37
N LEU A 285 -16.25 -4.42 6.70
CA LEU A 285 -17.23 -5.01 5.80
C LEU A 285 -16.78 -4.82 4.36
N GLY A 286 -17.34 -5.60 3.46
CA GLY A 286 -17.35 -5.32 2.03
C GLY A 286 -18.71 -5.64 1.47
N TRP A 287 -19.04 -5.03 0.35
CA TRP A 287 -20.31 -5.23 -0.34
C TRP A 287 -20.07 -5.59 -1.79
N HIS A 288 -20.87 -6.52 -2.29
CA HIS A 288 -21.00 -6.82 -3.70
C HIS A 288 -22.49 -7.00 -4.09
N ARG A 289 -22.91 -6.46 -5.24
CA ARG A 289 -24.30 -6.60 -5.73
C ARG A 289 -24.31 -7.38 -7.04
N PHE A 290 -25.22 -8.34 -7.15
CA PHE A 290 -25.41 -9.15 -8.35
C PHE A 290 -26.40 -8.51 -9.32
N PRO A 291 -26.33 -8.82 -10.63
CA PRO A 291 -27.25 -8.30 -11.64
C PRO A 291 -28.73 -8.59 -11.34
N ASN A 292 -29.01 -9.70 -10.67
CA ASN A 292 -30.37 -10.06 -10.26
C ASN A 292 -30.89 -9.23 -9.07
N GLY A 293 -30.14 -8.25 -8.55
CA GLY A 293 -30.53 -7.39 -7.43
C GLY A 293 -30.25 -7.94 -6.04
N SER A 294 -29.92 -9.23 -5.91
CA SER A 294 -29.36 -9.79 -4.67
C SER A 294 -27.91 -9.35 -4.50
N GLY A 295 -27.28 -9.70 -3.38
CA GLY A 295 -25.89 -9.36 -3.17
C GLY A 295 -25.25 -10.11 -2.02
N LEU A 296 -24.07 -9.66 -1.67
CA LEU A 296 -23.17 -10.28 -0.74
C LEU A 296 -22.56 -9.18 0.13
N VAL A 297 -22.74 -9.30 1.44
CA VAL A 297 -21.98 -8.55 2.43
C VAL A 297 -20.96 -9.50 3.00
N PHE A 298 -19.69 -9.13 3.07
CA PHE A 298 -18.71 -9.94 3.77
C PHE A 298 -18.07 -9.15 4.90
N ALA A 299 -17.72 -9.84 5.97
CA ALA A 299 -17.00 -9.31 7.10
C ALA A 299 -15.63 -9.95 7.15
N ARG A 300 -14.60 -9.10 7.27
CA ARG A 300 -13.23 -9.52 7.46
C ARG A 300 -12.99 -9.71 8.96
N GLY A 301 -12.66 -10.94 9.33
CA GLY A 301 -12.29 -11.33 10.69
C GLY A 301 -10.90 -10.83 11.09
N ASP A 302 -10.56 -11.12 12.34
CA ASP A 302 -9.26 -10.78 12.90
C ASP A 302 -8.17 -11.69 12.29
N LEU A 303 -6.94 -11.18 12.19
CA LEU A 303 -5.81 -11.96 11.71
C LEU A 303 -5.35 -12.90 12.83
N ASP A 304 -5.42 -14.21 12.61
CA ASP A 304 -4.70 -15.17 13.45
C ASP A 304 -3.22 -15.09 13.09
N SER A 305 -2.46 -14.28 13.83
CA SER A 305 -1.03 -14.05 13.59
C SER A 305 -0.19 -15.32 13.68
N SER A 306 -0.64 -16.33 14.42
CA SER A 306 0.06 -17.61 14.55
C SER A 306 -0.06 -18.47 13.30
N LYS A 307 -1.21 -18.39 12.62
CA LYS A 307 -1.50 -19.16 11.40
C LYS A 307 -1.36 -18.35 10.12
N ARG A 308 -1.23 -17.02 10.23
CA ARG A 308 -1.38 -16.06 9.13
C ARG A 308 -2.69 -16.26 8.36
N ASN A 309 -3.69 -16.79 9.05
CA ASN A 309 -5.00 -17.02 8.46
C ASN A 309 -5.93 -15.90 8.89
N ARG A 310 -6.79 -15.50 7.95
CA ARG A 310 -7.88 -14.59 8.24
C ARG A 310 -9.21 -15.24 7.88
N GLU A 311 -10.13 -15.23 8.83
CA GLU A 311 -11.51 -15.66 8.61
C GLU A 311 -12.28 -14.55 7.90
N TYR A 312 -13.13 -14.93 6.95
CA TYR A 312 -14.09 -14.07 6.29
C TYR A 312 -15.46 -14.70 6.44
N VAL A 313 -16.46 -13.90 6.80
CA VAL A 313 -17.84 -14.33 6.94
C VAL A 313 -18.68 -13.64 5.88
N PHE A 314 -19.33 -14.42 5.03
CA PHE A 314 -20.07 -13.96 3.86
C PHE A 314 -21.57 -14.14 4.11
N TYR A 315 -22.34 -13.07 3.91
CA TYR A 315 -23.77 -13.01 4.07
C TYR A 315 -24.40 -12.70 2.73
N ARG A 316 -25.18 -13.64 2.21
CA ARG A 316 -26.02 -13.36 1.04
C ARG A 316 -27.23 -12.56 1.48
N HIS A 317 -27.61 -11.56 0.71
CA HIS A 317 -28.89 -10.87 0.90
C HIS A 317 -29.74 -10.96 -0.36
N ASP A 318 -31.06 -11.04 -0.19
CA ASP A 318 -32.00 -11.03 -1.32
C ASP A 318 -32.21 -9.60 -1.88
N ARG A 319 -33.15 -9.45 -2.83
CA ARG A 319 -33.50 -8.16 -3.44
C ARG A 319 -34.07 -7.13 -2.44
N SER A 320 -34.65 -7.61 -1.34
CA SER A 320 -35.20 -6.76 -0.27
C SER A 320 -34.14 -6.32 0.75
N GLY A 321 -32.95 -6.93 0.69
CA GLY A 321 -31.87 -6.71 1.64
C GLY A 321 -31.92 -7.63 2.86
N LYS A 322 -32.85 -8.59 2.89
CA LYS A 322 -32.90 -9.61 3.93
C LYS A 322 -31.70 -10.54 3.80
N ILE A 323 -30.92 -10.64 4.88
CA ILE A 323 -29.78 -11.55 4.97
C ILE A 323 -30.25 -13.00 5.12
N GLY A 324 -29.62 -13.90 4.36
CA GLY A 324 -29.78 -15.35 4.43
C GLY A 324 -28.70 -16.01 5.28
N SER A 325 -28.26 -17.21 4.89
CA SER A 325 -27.23 -17.95 5.60
C SER A 325 -25.85 -17.29 5.52
N ALA A 326 -25.07 -17.45 6.58
CA ALA A 326 -23.66 -17.08 6.63
C ALA A 326 -22.79 -18.22 6.10
N GLU A 327 -21.77 -17.88 5.31
CA GLU A 327 -20.74 -18.79 4.85
C GLU A 327 -19.38 -18.32 5.38
N ARG A 328 -18.62 -19.21 6.02
CA ARG A 328 -17.32 -18.88 6.62
C ARG A 328 -16.19 -19.51 5.82
N MET A 329 -15.16 -18.72 5.53
CA MET A 329 -13.96 -19.18 4.84
C MET A 329 -12.73 -18.61 5.54
N SER A 330 -11.66 -19.41 5.63
CA SER A 330 -10.38 -18.98 6.19
C SER A 330 -9.34 -19.01 5.08
N TYR A 331 -8.60 -17.91 4.93
CA TYR A 331 -7.60 -17.75 3.89
C TYR A 331 -6.24 -17.47 4.48
N LEU A 332 -5.19 -17.96 3.81
CA LEU A 332 -3.82 -17.57 4.11
C LEU A 332 -3.60 -16.15 3.58
N GLU A 333 -3.64 -15.17 4.48
CA GLU A 333 -3.33 -13.79 4.12
C GLU A 333 -1.82 -13.57 4.29
N ASP A 334 -1.07 -13.78 3.21
CA ASP A 334 0.36 -13.46 3.23
C ASP A 334 0.54 -11.94 3.11
N SER A 335 0.76 -11.28 4.24
CA SER A 335 1.12 -9.85 4.30
C SER A 335 2.55 -9.58 3.82
N SER A 336 3.14 -10.48 3.03
CA SER A 336 4.54 -10.42 2.58
C SER A 336 4.83 -9.24 1.63
N GLN A 337 3.79 -8.50 1.22
CA GLN A 337 3.91 -7.29 0.41
C GLN A 337 4.87 -6.25 1.04
N GLY A 338 5.06 -6.24 2.36
CA GLY A 338 6.04 -5.34 3.02
C GLY A 338 7.43 -5.93 3.26
N TRP A 339 7.62 -7.25 3.18
CA TRP A 339 8.89 -7.89 3.57
C TRP A 339 9.89 -8.00 2.42
N GLY A 340 9.40 -8.08 1.17
CA GLY A 340 10.26 -8.14 -0.01
C GLY A 340 11.12 -6.88 -0.22
N GLU A 341 10.55 -5.71 0.09
CA GLU A 341 11.18 -4.40 -0.09
C GLU A 341 12.07 -4.00 1.10
N ALA A 342 11.66 -4.34 2.33
CA ALA A 342 12.46 -4.14 3.55
C ALA A 342 13.81 -4.88 3.52
N GLY A 343 13.84 -6.10 2.95
CA GLY A 343 15.07 -6.86 2.76
C GLY A 343 16.05 -6.23 1.76
N PHE A 344 15.55 -5.39 0.85
CA PHE A 344 16.37 -4.68 -0.13
C PHE A 344 17.26 -3.64 0.57
N VAL A 345 16.71 -2.84 1.50
CA VAL A 345 17.41 -1.71 2.15
C VAL A 345 18.63 -2.15 2.99
N ALA A 346 18.61 -3.35 3.58
CA ALA A 346 19.69 -3.85 4.43
C ALA A 346 20.98 -4.27 3.67
N ILE A 347 20.93 -4.40 2.34
CA ILE A 347 22.01 -5.00 1.53
C ILE A 347 22.83 -3.94 0.76
N PHE A 348 22.35 -2.69 0.68
CA PHE A 348 22.99 -1.65 -0.11
C PHE A 348 24.08 -0.85 0.64
N PRO A 349 25.05 -0.24 -0.09
CA PRO A 349 26.13 0.59 0.47
C PRO A 349 25.66 1.69 1.43
N SER A 350 26.23 1.70 2.63
CA SER A 350 25.83 2.52 3.80
C SER A 350 25.94 4.04 3.62
N VAL A 351 26.73 4.56 2.68
CA VAL A 351 27.05 6.00 2.63
C VAL A 351 26.46 6.70 1.39
N ILE A 352 26.36 6.02 0.25
CA ILE A 352 25.89 6.64 -1.01
C ILE A 352 24.36 6.56 -1.13
N LEU A 353 23.75 5.52 -0.59
CA LEU A 353 22.31 5.33 -0.70
C LEU A 353 21.51 5.99 0.41
N VAL A 354 22.10 6.39 1.53
CA VAL A 354 21.37 7.16 2.55
C VAL A 354 20.79 8.46 1.96
N PRO A 355 21.57 9.30 1.25
CA PRO A 355 21.01 10.47 0.58
C PRO A 355 20.03 10.11 -0.55
N CYS A 356 20.31 9.08 -1.35
CA CYS A 356 19.41 8.68 -2.44
C CYS A 356 18.08 8.11 -1.93
N VAL A 357 18.10 7.32 -0.86
CA VAL A 357 16.91 6.78 -0.20
C VAL A 357 16.18 7.90 0.52
N ILE A 358 16.86 8.86 1.18
CA ILE A 358 16.20 10.05 1.75
C ILE A 358 15.55 10.90 0.65
N MET A 359 16.18 11.04 -0.53
CA MET A 359 15.61 11.78 -1.66
C MET A 359 14.48 11.02 -2.39
N LEU A 360 14.51 9.68 -2.38
CA LEU A 360 13.48 8.84 -3.01
C LEU A 360 12.32 8.49 -2.05
N ALA A 361 12.56 8.49 -0.74
CA ALA A 361 11.55 8.25 0.29
C ALA A 361 10.71 9.50 0.58
N SER A 362 10.40 10.30 -0.45
CA SER A 362 9.48 11.43 -0.37
C SER A 362 8.01 11.00 -0.24
N SER A 363 7.75 9.71 0.02
CA SER A 363 6.42 9.20 0.33
C SER A 363 6.37 8.64 1.75
N ASP A 364 5.51 9.24 2.56
CA ASP A 364 5.17 8.90 3.95
C ASP A 364 4.64 7.46 4.09
N THR A 365 5.49 6.46 3.93
CA THR A 365 5.11 5.04 4.00
C THR A 365 5.88 4.33 5.10
N TYR A 366 5.42 3.12 5.43
CA TYR A 366 6.07 2.20 6.38
C TYR A 366 7.59 2.06 6.14
N GLU A 367 8.04 2.26 4.89
CA GLU A 367 9.44 2.32 4.51
C GLU A 367 10.22 3.40 5.27
N GLU A 368 9.63 4.58 5.54
CA GLU A 368 10.30 5.67 6.23
C GLU A 368 10.62 5.32 7.70
N ILE A 369 9.71 4.63 8.40
CA ILE A 369 9.93 4.16 9.77
C ILE A 369 11.07 3.14 9.78
N LEU A 370 11.05 2.20 8.82
CA LEU A 370 12.11 1.20 8.68
C LEU A 370 13.45 1.86 8.33
N ILE A 371 13.46 2.82 7.41
CA ILE A 371 14.65 3.59 7.02
C ILE A 371 15.19 4.35 8.22
N ARG A 372 14.37 5.05 9.01
CA ARG A 372 14.79 5.77 10.22
C ARG A 372 15.40 4.84 11.26
N GLN A 373 14.89 3.62 11.41
CA GLN A 373 15.44 2.62 12.32
C GLN A 373 16.74 1.98 11.80
N LEU A 374 16.87 1.79 10.50
CA LEU A 374 18.06 1.21 9.86
C LEU A 374 19.19 2.23 9.62
N LEU A 375 18.85 3.53 9.54
CA LEU A 375 19.77 4.65 9.33
C LEU A 375 20.95 4.67 10.32
N PRO A 376 20.77 4.48 11.65
CA PRO A 376 21.90 4.44 12.58
C PRO A 376 22.70 3.13 12.51
N ILE A 377 22.13 2.05 11.97
CA ILE A 377 22.79 0.74 11.89
C ILE A 377 23.76 0.69 10.71
N SER A 378 23.46 1.38 9.61
CA SER A 378 24.26 1.32 8.38
C SER A 378 25.72 1.80 8.55
N PRO A 379 26.04 2.91 9.28
CA PRO A 379 27.41 3.34 9.48
C PRO A 379 28.18 2.37 10.38
N ALA A 380 27.51 1.79 11.40
CA ALA A 380 28.12 0.79 12.28
C ALA A 380 28.55 -0.46 11.51
N VAL A 381 27.71 -0.94 10.58
CA VAL A 381 28.04 -2.07 9.70
C VAL A 381 29.20 -1.70 8.75
N GLY A 382 29.19 -0.50 8.17
CA GLY A 382 30.29 0.00 7.33
C GLY A 382 31.63 0.06 8.09
N CYS A 383 31.63 0.64 9.29
CA CYS A 383 32.81 0.72 10.16
C CYS A 383 33.33 -0.67 10.54
N LEU A 384 32.45 -1.61 10.89
CA LEU A 384 32.83 -2.98 11.20
C LEU A 384 33.48 -3.67 9.99
N CYS A 385 32.91 -3.51 8.79
CA CYS A 385 33.47 -4.06 7.56
C CYS A 385 34.86 -3.48 7.25
N GLY A 386 35.02 -2.15 7.34
CA GLY A 386 36.31 -1.48 7.18
C GLY A 386 37.36 -1.95 8.19
N LEU A 387 36.98 -2.08 9.47
CA LEU A 387 37.87 -2.58 10.53
C LEU A 387 38.32 -4.02 10.24
N MET A 388 37.40 -4.89 9.85
CA MET A 388 37.71 -6.27 9.48
C MET A 388 38.72 -6.34 8.33
N MET A 389 38.57 -5.50 7.30
CA MET A 389 39.55 -5.44 6.21
C MET A 389 40.92 -4.95 6.67
N VAL A 390 40.99 -3.94 7.55
CA VAL A 390 42.26 -3.45 8.08
C VAL A 390 42.96 -4.52 8.91
N ILE A 391 42.22 -5.24 9.75
CA ILE A 391 42.76 -6.37 10.55
C ILE A 391 43.27 -7.47 9.62
N HIS A 392 42.47 -7.90 8.64
CA HIS A 392 42.87 -8.93 7.69
C HIS A 392 44.07 -8.48 6.83
N GLY A 393 44.09 -7.22 6.41
CA GLY A 393 45.18 -6.64 5.62
C GLY A 393 46.48 -6.53 6.39
N ARG A 394 46.44 -6.21 7.69
CA ARG A 394 47.62 -6.19 8.56
C ARG A 394 48.23 -7.58 8.67
N ARG A 395 47.40 -8.62 8.81
CA ARG A 395 47.86 -10.03 8.81
C ARG A 395 48.53 -10.41 7.48
N ARG A 396 48.10 -9.81 6.37
CA ARG A 396 48.69 -9.98 5.03
C ARG A 396 49.80 -8.97 4.70
N ARG A 397 50.26 -8.18 5.68
CA ARG A 397 51.35 -7.20 5.55
C ARG A 397 51.15 -6.19 4.41
N LEU A 398 49.92 -5.74 4.19
CA LEU A 398 49.63 -4.68 3.22
C LEU A 398 50.28 -3.36 3.64
N SER A 399 50.64 -2.54 2.65
CA SER A 399 51.18 -1.20 2.91
C SER A 399 50.14 -0.32 3.62
N GLY A 400 50.59 0.71 4.34
CA GLY A 400 49.68 1.62 5.06
C GLY A 400 48.66 2.30 4.14
N VAL A 401 49.07 2.63 2.91
CA VAL A 401 48.20 3.24 1.90
C VAL A 401 47.14 2.24 1.42
N GLU A 402 47.54 1.00 1.11
CA GLU A 402 46.58 -0.04 0.72
C GLU A 402 45.60 -0.37 1.85
N LEU A 403 46.08 -0.46 3.09
CA LEU A 403 45.22 -0.69 4.26
C LEU A 403 44.15 0.39 4.39
N THR A 404 44.56 1.65 4.23
CA THR A 404 43.65 2.80 4.29
C THR A 404 42.64 2.75 3.16
N CYS A 405 43.08 2.49 1.93
CA CYS A 405 42.18 2.40 0.77
C CYS A 405 41.14 1.29 0.93
N TRP A 406 41.55 0.10 1.37
CA TRP A 406 40.62 -1.00 1.60
C TRP A 406 39.71 -0.72 2.80
N GLY A 407 40.22 -0.18 3.90
CA GLY A 407 39.41 0.23 5.04
C GLY A 407 38.29 1.21 4.65
N LEU A 408 38.63 2.27 3.90
CA LEU A 408 37.65 3.23 3.37
C LEU A 408 36.66 2.58 2.41
N PHE A 409 37.13 1.66 1.55
CA PHE A 409 36.25 0.89 0.67
C PHE A 409 35.23 0.05 1.46
N GLY A 410 35.63 -0.59 2.56
CA GLY A 410 34.72 -1.30 3.46
C GLY A 410 33.71 -0.39 4.16
N ILE A 411 34.11 0.83 4.52
CA ILE A 411 33.21 1.82 5.15
C ILE A 411 32.15 2.32 4.16
N LEU A 412 32.56 2.63 2.93
CA LEU A 412 31.67 3.20 1.90
C LEU A 412 30.70 2.16 1.33
N PHE A 413 31.18 0.93 1.13
CA PHE A 413 30.43 -0.13 0.46
C PHE A 413 29.90 -1.23 1.41
N GLY A 414 30.15 -1.11 2.72
CA GLY A 414 29.70 -2.05 3.73
C GLY A 414 30.12 -3.50 3.44
N VAL A 415 29.16 -4.41 3.53
CA VAL A 415 29.37 -5.85 3.31
C VAL A 415 29.85 -6.14 1.88
N LEU A 416 29.34 -5.43 0.88
CA LEU A 416 29.78 -5.59 -0.52
C LEU A 416 31.25 -5.20 -0.67
N GLY A 417 31.68 -4.15 0.03
CA GLY A 417 33.08 -3.76 0.13
C GLY A 417 33.91 -4.93 0.65
N LEU A 418 33.54 -5.48 1.81
CA LEU A 418 34.25 -6.58 2.48
C LEU A 418 34.40 -7.80 1.57
N LEU A 419 33.32 -8.19 0.89
CA LEU A 419 33.33 -9.30 -0.05
C LEU A 419 34.23 -9.01 -1.27
N GLY A 420 34.21 -7.79 -1.80
CA GLY A 420 35.12 -7.36 -2.88
C GLY A 420 36.59 -7.47 -2.46
N TYR A 421 36.92 -7.04 -1.25
CA TYR A 421 38.27 -7.18 -0.69
C TYR A 421 38.69 -8.63 -0.55
N LEU A 422 37.84 -9.47 0.07
CA LEU A 422 38.15 -10.88 0.29
C LEU A 422 38.32 -11.62 -1.04
N THR A 423 37.44 -11.39 -2.01
CA THR A 423 37.53 -12.02 -3.34
C THR A 423 38.75 -11.56 -4.13
N HIS A 424 39.11 -10.29 -4.06
CA HIS A 424 40.34 -9.78 -4.67
C HIS A 424 41.60 -10.39 -4.03
N ARG A 425 41.58 -10.61 -2.71
CA ARG A 425 42.73 -11.08 -1.94
C ARG A 425 42.81 -12.59 -1.74
N ILE A 426 41.83 -13.37 -2.23
CA ILE A 426 41.89 -14.85 -2.32
C ILE A 426 42.95 -15.33 -3.33
N ARG A 427 43.60 -14.43 -4.08
CA ARG A 427 44.65 -14.82 -5.03
C ARG A 427 45.80 -15.53 -4.31
N PRO A 428 46.20 -16.74 -4.78
CA PRO A 428 47.32 -17.47 -4.19
C PRO A 428 48.61 -16.67 -4.25
N GLU A 429 49.51 -16.92 -3.31
CA GLU A 429 50.80 -16.26 -3.27
C GLU A 429 51.59 -16.60 -4.54
N LYS A 430 52.28 -15.60 -5.11
CA LYS A 430 53.17 -15.83 -6.24
C LYS A 430 54.51 -16.30 -5.73
N VAL A 431 54.89 -17.53 -6.06
CA VAL A 431 56.17 -18.13 -5.67
C VAL A 431 57.15 -17.96 -6.84
N PRO A 432 58.41 -17.56 -6.60
CA PRO A 432 59.42 -17.52 -7.65
C PRO A 432 59.67 -18.94 -8.18
N CYS A 433 59.62 -19.12 -9.48
CA CYS A 433 60.00 -20.35 -10.16
C CYS A 433 61.47 -20.69 -9.83
N PRO A 434 61.78 -21.90 -9.35
CA PRO A 434 63.15 -22.27 -8.97
C PRO A 434 64.13 -22.26 -10.15
N SER A 435 63.64 -22.55 -11.36
CA SER A 435 64.47 -22.52 -12.57
C SER A 435 64.66 -21.11 -13.13
N CYS A 436 63.58 -20.43 -13.54
CA CYS A 436 63.70 -19.16 -14.25
C CYS A 436 63.54 -17.89 -13.38
N GLY A 437 63.31 -18.04 -12.07
CA GLY A 437 63.15 -16.92 -11.12
C GLY A 437 61.86 -16.09 -11.24
N ARG A 438 60.99 -16.40 -12.22
CA ARG A 438 59.75 -15.64 -12.47
C ARG A 438 58.71 -15.98 -11.40
N ARG A 439 58.06 -14.96 -10.83
CA ARG A 439 56.99 -15.11 -9.82
C ARG A 439 55.66 -15.50 -10.49
N GLU A 440 55.26 -16.76 -10.33
CA GLU A 440 54.00 -17.31 -10.86
C GLU A 440 53.08 -17.76 -9.72
N PHE A 441 51.78 -17.94 -10.01
CA PHE A 441 50.81 -18.38 -9.02
C PHE A 441 51.01 -19.88 -8.69
N HIS A 442 51.17 -20.22 -7.41
CA HIS A 442 51.44 -21.58 -6.92
C HIS A 442 50.24 -22.56 -7.01
N ARG A 443 49.30 -22.34 -7.94
CA ARG A 443 48.18 -23.27 -8.21
C ARG A 443 48.43 -24.16 -9.42
N GLU A 444 49.42 -23.85 -10.23
CA GLU A 444 49.79 -24.64 -11.39
C GLU A 444 50.94 -25.57 -11.03
N GLU A 445 50.86 -26.82 -11.49
CA GLU A 445 51.87 -27.84 -11.22
C GLU A 445 53.23 -27.46 -11.83
N SER A 446 53.22 -26.61 -12.87
CA SER A 446 54.43 -26.14 -13.56
C SER A 446 54.41 -24.65 -13.91
N CYS A 447 55.61 -24.09 -14.08
CA CYS A 447 55.81 -22.70 -14.49
C CYS A 447 55.42 -22.47 -15.95
N LEU A 448 54.45 -21.59 -16.22
CA LEU A 448 53.97 -21.25 -17.58
C LEU A 448 55.07 -20.84 -18.57
N LYS A 449 56.19 -20.29 -18.09
CA LYS A 449 57.27 -19.82 -18.97
C LYS A 449 58.25 -20.93 -19.35
N CYS A 450 58.65 -21.76 -18.41
CA CYS A 450 59.75 -22.72 -18.61
C CYS A 450 59.33 -24.18 -18.46
N GLY A 451 58.07 -24.46 -18.11
CA GLY A 451 57.55 -25.80 -17.88
C GLY A 451 58.07 -26.48 -16.61
N GLN A 452 58.97 -25.86 -15.85
CA GLN A 452 59.52 -26.46 -14.64
C GLN A 452 58.43 -26.66 -13.59
N GLU A 453 58.28 -27.88 -13.09
CA GLU A 453 57.39 -28.18 -11.98
C GLU A 453 57.82 -27.44 -10.71
N PHE A 454 56.85 -26.90 -9.98
CA PHE A 454 57.12 -26.38 -8.66
C PHE A 454 57.42 -27.56 -7.73
N PRO A 455 58.39 -27.42 -6.79
CA PRO A 455 58.64 -28.49 -5.82
C PRO A 455 57.34 -28.80 -5.11
N ALA A 456 56.99 -30.08 -5.03
CA ALA A 456 55.81 -30.54 -4.31
C ALA A 456 55.78 -29.84 -2.95
N SER A 457 54.66 -29.20 -2.62
CA SER A 457 54.53 -28.48 -1.36
C SER A 457 54.92 -29.43 -0.25
N THR A 458 55.99 -29.11 0.49
CA THR A 458 56.48 -29.93 1.60
C THR A 458 55.28 -30.28 2.47
N THR A 459 54.88 -31.55 2.48
CA THR A 459 53.67 -32.04 3.12
C THR A 459 53.76 -31.65 4.57
N THR A 460 53.11 -30.56 4.94
CA THR A 460 53.32 -29.92 6.23
C THR A 460 52.43 -30.62 7.24
N GLY A 461 52.50 -31.97 7.34
CA GLY A 461 51.89 -32.81 8.38
C GLY A 461 50.42 -32.57 8.74
N LEU A 462 49.64 -31.88 7.90
CA LEU A 462 48.28 -31.42 8.18
C LEU A 462 47.35 -31.69 6.99
N GLU A 463 47.60 -32.78 6.28
CA GLU A 463 46.58 -33.36 5.39
C GLU A 463 45.53 -34.02 6.29
N ILE A 464 44.41 -33.33 6.45
CA ILE A 464 43.18 -33.87 7.02
C ILE A 464 42.77 -35.02 6.11
N LEU A 465 42.93 -36.25 6.59
CA LEU A 465 42.39 -37.47 5.97
C LEU A 465 40.89 -37.25 5.71
N ALA A 466 40.52 -37.17 4.44
CA ALA A 466 39.15 -37.21 3.97
C ALA A 466 38.89 -38.56 3.30
#